data_AF-A0A7C6HBF0-F1
#
_entry.id   AF-A0A7C6HBF0-F1
#
_cell.length_a   1.000
_cell.length_b   1.000
_cell.length_c   1.000
_cell.angle_alpha   90.00
_cell.angle_beta   90.00
_cell.angle_gamma   90.00
#
_symmetry.space_group_name_H-M   'P 1'
#
loop_
_entity.id
_entity.type
_entity.pdbx_description
1 polymer ?
#
loop_
_entity_poly.entity_id
_entity_poly.type
_entity_poly.pdbx_seq_one_letter_code
_entity_poly.pdbx_strand_id
1 'polypeptide(L)'
;MRLRKLKRTTKQYITVALICITVIGSAAIITSIIMIGQIRQEYECMIKEARQEMNENKKTVFITLSDIRAGDILTEDKVEQKTVYSTQPVESYISGNELGKTAVIDIPKGTHVVKTMLARNSVSSVLREVEYDVIHISPNIMVNDYVDVRIIYPNGENFIVLTKKSLKGLQPDTPVCYMWVDEEEILRMSAAIVDAGSYEGSRLYLTKYIEPNIQDESLVTYVPNISVLSLIENDPNIVERCSQLLNKEVRKAMENRLAKSSNMDVNSISWEIDDTNIPVIPSIQSKRSGDDCGNININQANAIESEIEKDGNDKNDENDEDKGLDTGKNNNEDKDNKTDKNNIESEVIFPELGTTDTNYNNDYIFATEG
;
A
#
# COMPACT_ATOMS: atom_id res chain seq x y z
N MET A 1 -53.37 -36.64 90.91
CA MET A 1 -53.79 -36.66 89.49
C MET A 1 -54.00 -38.12 89.08
N ARG A 2 -55.26 -38.57 88.94
CA ARG A 2 -55.63 -40.00 88.77
C ARG A 2 -55.24 -40.52 87.38
N LEU A 3 -54.27 -41.43 87.29
CA LEU A 3 -54.02 -42.24 86.10
C LEU A 3 -55.09 -43.34 86.01
N ARG A 4 -56.05 -43.18 85.09
CA ARG A 4 -57.05 -44.22 84.78
C ARG A 4 -56.33 -45.43 84.17
N LYS A 5 -56.49 -46.63 84.74
CA LYS A 5 -55.97 -47.88 84.18
C LYS A 5 -56.68 -48.18 82.85
N LEU A 6 -55.95 -48.08 81.73
CA LEU A 6 -56.43 -48.45 80.40
C LEU A 6 -56.64 -49.98 80.28
N LYS A 7 -57.71 -50.39 79.59
CA LYS A 7 -58.00 -51.79 79.26
C LYS A 7 -56.88 -52.38 78.38
N ARG A 8 -56.58 -53.68 78.58
CA ARG A 8 -55.47 -54.41 77.95
C ARG A 8 -55.48 -54.35 76.41
N THR A 9 -56.67 -54.29 75.81
CA THR A 9 -56.88 -54.13 74.36
C THR A 9 -56.45 -52.74 73.87
N THR A 10 -56.76 -51.68 74.60
CA THR A 10 -56.35 -50.31 74.25
C THR A 10 -54.84 -50.11 74.34
N LYS A 11 -54.15 -50.83 75.24
CA LYS A 11 -52.68 -50.85 75.28
C LYS A 11 -52.06 -51.46 74.02
N GLN A 12 -52.67 -52.51 73.45
CA GLN A 12 -52.20 -53.15 72.22
C GLN A 12 -52.33 -52.22 71.01
N TYR A 13 -53.44 -51.49 70.88
CA TYR A 13 -53.60 -50.48 69.82
C TYR A 13 -52.59 -49.33 69.93
N ILE A 14 -52.27 -48.88 71.15
CA ILE A 14 -51.25 -47.84 71.38
C ILE A 14 -49.86 -48.34 70.99
N THR A 15 -49.49 -49.58 71.33
CA THR A 15 -48.20 -50.15 70.91
C THR A 15 -48.09 -50.33 69.40
N VAL A 16 -49.15 -50.75 68.72
CA VAL A 16 -49.16 -50.87 67.25
C VAL A 16 -49.06 -49.50 66.59
N ALA A 17 -49.78 -48.50 67.10
CA ALA A 17 -49.69 -47.12 66.59
C ALA A 17 -48.28 -46.53 66.74
N LEU A 18 -47.60 -46.78 67.87
CA LEU A 18 -46.22 -46.34 68.10
C LEU A 18 -45.25 -46.95 67.08
N ILE A 19 -45.37 -48.24 66.81
CA ILE A 19 -44.53 -48.93 65.82
C ILE A 19 -44.75 -48.33 64.42
N CYS A 20 -46.01 -48.12 64.01
CA CYS A 20 -46.30 -47.50 62.71
C CYS A 20 -45.71 -46.09 62.59
N ILE A 21 -45.79 -45.27 63.64
CA ILE A 21 -45.20 -43.92 63.64
C ILE A 21 -43.68 -43.99 63.48
N THR A 22 -43.01 -44.93 64.17
CA THR A 22 -41.55 -45.09 64.05
C THR A 22 -41.12 -45.58 62.67
N VAL A 23 -41.89 -46.48 62.04
CA VAL A 23 -41.58 -47.01 60.70
C VAL A 23 -41.80 -45.95 59.62
N ILE A 24 -42.91 -45.20 59.69
CA ILE A 24 -43.21 -44.13 58.72
C ILE A 24 -42.22 -42.96 58.90
N GLY A 25 -41.90 -42.60 60.15
CA GLY A 25 -40.93 -41.55 60.45
C GLY A 25 -39.52 -41.90 60.00
N SER A 26 -39.05 -43.13 60.25
CA SER A 26 -37.72 -43.58 59.79
C SER A 26 -37.63 -43.65 58.27
N ALA A 27 -38.67 -44.11 57.58
CA ALA A 27 -38.73 -44.10 56.12
C ALA A 27 -38.63 -42.67 55.55
N ALA A 28 -39.37 -41.71 56.13
CA ALA A 28 -39.33 -40.30 55.70
C ALA A 28 -37.96 -39.64 55.93
N ILE A 29 -37.28 -39.98 57.03
CA ILE A 29 -35.93 -39.45 57.31
C ILE A 29 -34.92 -40.01 56.29
N ILE A 30 -34.98 -41.31 55.98
CA ILE A 30 -34.07 -41.95 55.02
C ILE A 30 -34.26 -41.38 53.61
N THR A 31 -35.50 -41.23 53.14
CA THR A 31 -35.77 -40.66 51.81
C THR A 31 -35.33 -39.20 51.72
N SER A 32 -35.50 -38.42 52.79
CA SER A 32 -35.05 -37.04 52.84
C SER A 32 -33.52 -36.92 52.78
N ILE A 33 -32.77 -37.82 53.44
CA ILE A 33 -31.30 -37.87 53.37
C ILE A 33 -30.81 -38.18 51.94
N ILE A 34 -31.44 -39.14 51.26
CA ILE A 34 -31.06 -39.53 49.89
C ILE A 34 -31.33 -38.37 48.91
N MET A 35 -32.50 -37.72 49.01
CA MET A 35 -32.82 -36.55 48.19
C MET A 35 -31.85 -35.39 48.45
N ILE A 36 -31.50 -35.10 49.71
CA ILE A 36 -30.49 -34.06 50.03
C ILE A 36 -29.15 -34.37 49.36
N GLY A 37 -28.75 -35.64 49.29
CA GLY A 37 -27.51 -36.08 48.65
C GLY A 37 -27.50 -35.85 47.14
N GLN A 38 -28.58 -36.22 46.45
CA GLN A 38 -28.72 -36.01 45.01
C GLN A 38 -28.71 -34.53 44.64
N ILE A 39 -29.50 -33.74 45.36
CA ILE A 39 -29.58 -32.29 45.17
C ILE A 39 -28.19 -31.65 45.36
N ARG A 40 -27.46 -32.06 46.40
CA ARG A 40 -26.10 -31.55 46.66
C ARG A 40 -25.13 -31.90 45.54
N GLN A 41 -25.18 -33.11 44.99
CA GLN A 41 -24.30 -33.53 43.90
C GLN A 41 -24.57 -32.72 42.62
N GLU A 42 -25.84 -32.48 42.28
CA GLU A 42 -26.21 -31.64 41.14
C GLU A 42 -25.70 -30.20 41.33
N TYR A 43 -25.87 -29.61 42.52
CA TYR A 43 -25.32 -28.29 42.82
C TYR A 43 -23.79 -28.25 42.76
N GLU A 44 -23.11 -29.26 43.30
CA GLU A 44 -21.65 -29.34 43.23
C GLU A 44 -21.17 -29.47 41.78
N CYS A 45 -21.90 -30.22 40.94
CA CYS A 45 -21.61 -30.34 39.51
C CYS A 45 -21.81 -29.01 38.79
N MET A 46 -22.97 -28.37 38.95
CA MET A 46 -23.26 -27.07 38.32
C MET A 46 -22.27 -25.99 38.76
N ILE A 47 -21.90 -25.94 40.05
CA ILE A 47 -20.90 -24.99 40.54
C ILE A 47 -19.52 -25.29 39.94
N LYS A 48 -19.18 -26.57 39.75
CA LYS A 48 -17.91 -26.96 39.14
C LYS A 48 -17.86 -26.57 37.67
N GLU A 49 -18.92 -26.82 36.91
CA GLU A 49 -19.06 -26.43 35.51
C GLU A 49 -19.01 -24.91 35.37
N ALA A 50 -19.80 -24.16 36.15
CA ALA A 50 -19.76 -22.70 36.15
C ALA A 50 -18.37 -22.14 36.54
N ARG A 51 -17.67 -22.78 37.49
CA ARG A 51 -16.28 -22.43 37.84
C ARG A 51 -15.31 -22.74 36.70
N GLN A 52 -15.52 -23.84 35.99
CA GLN A 52 -14.70 -24.24 34.87
C GLN A 52 -14.88 -23.26 33.70
N GLU A 53 -16.11 -22.93 33.32
CA GLU A 53 -16.39 -21.90 32.32
C GLU A 53 -15.80 -20.54 32.71
N MET A 54 -15.94 -20.15 33.98
CA MET A 54 -15.32 -18.92 34.48
C MET A 54 -13.80 -18.95 34.40
N ASN A 55 -13.17 -20.09 34.68
CA ASN A 55 -11.71 -20.23 34.60
C ASN A 55 -11.23 -20.28 33.14
N GLU A 56 -11.98 -20.91 32.24
CA GLU A 56 -11.67 -20.96 30.81
C GLU A 56 -11.76 -19.56 30.18
N ASN A 57 -12.73 -18.76 30.61
CA ASN A 57 -12.92 -17.38 30.16
C ASN A 57 -12.09 -16.35 30.96
N LYS A 58 -11.35 -16.78 31.99
CA LYS A 58 -10.47 -15.90 32.76
C LYS A 58 -9.19 -15.65 31.98
N LYS A 59 -9.06 -14.46 31.39
CA LYS A 59 -7.90 -14.08 30.59
C LYS A 59 -7.15 -12.92 31.23
N THR A 60 -5.85 -12.88 31.01
CA THR A 60 -5.00 -11.77 31.47
C THR A 60 -4.73 -10.85 30.29
N VAL A 61 -5.17 -9.60 30.37
CA VAL A 61 -5.17 -8.64 29.26
C VAL A 61 -4.57 -7.31 29.71
N PHE A 62 -4.04 -6.53 28.76
CA PHE A 62 -3.54 -5.18 29.02
C PHE A 62 -4.67 -4.17 28.90
N ILE A 63 -4.76 -3.26 29.87
CA ILE A 63 -5.74 -2.17 29.95
C ILE A 63 -5.00 -0.84 29.96
N THR A 64 -5.52 0.15 29.24
CA THR A 64 -4.96 1.50 29.19
C THR A 64 -5.19 2.29 30.49
N LEU A 65 -4.15 2.94 31.00
CA LEU A 65 -4.20 3.84 32.17
C LEU A 65 -4.51 5.29 31.80
N SER A 66 -4.19 5.68 30.57
CA SER A 66 -4.41 7.01 30.00
C SER A 66 -5.02 6.89 28.61
N ASP A 67 -5.59 7.98 28.09
CA ASP A 67 -6.02 8.06 26.70
C ASP A 67 -4.79 7.99 25.79
N ILE A 68 -4.86 7.16 24.74
CA ILE A 68 -3.82 6.98 23.74
C ILE A 68 -4.41 7.43 22.41
N ARG A 69 -3.81 8.43 21.78
CA ARG A 69 -4.31 8.92 20.49
C ARG A 69 -3.82 8.04 19.34
N ALA A 70 -4.54 8.05 18.24
CA ALA A 70 -4.07 7.49 16.98
C ALA A 70 -2.72 8.12 16.62
N GLY A 71 -1.72 7.29 16.31
CA GLY A 71 -0.35 7.70 16.07
C GLY A 71 0.58 7.67 17.29
N ASP A 72 0.05 7.53 18.52
CA ASP A 72 0.89 7.42 19.72
C ASP A 72 1.47 6.01 19.89
N ILE A 73 2.68 5.93 20.45
CA ILE A 73 3.34 4.67 20.78
C ILE A 73 2.77 4.12 22.10
N LEU A 74 2.39 2.84 22.08
CA LEU A 74 1.98 2.10 23.27
C LEU A 74 3.21 1.78 24.12
N THR A 75 3.37 2.51 25.21
CA THR A 75 4.50 2.34 26.14
C THR A 75 4.03 1.62 27.41
N GLU A 76 4.93 0.90 28.09
CA GLU A 76 4.59 0.08 29.27
C GLU A 76 4.01 0.90 30.43
N ASP A 77 4.37 2.18 30.54
CA ASP A 77 3.84 3.14 31.53
C ASP A 77 2.36 3.48 31.30
N LYS A 78 1.85 3.31 30.07
CA LYS A 78 0.46 3.61 29.70
C LYS A 78 -0.49 2.42 29.84
N VAL A 79 0.03 1.24 30.20
CA VAL A 79 -0.77 0.00 30.28
C VAL A 79 -0.57 -0.73 31.60
N GLU A 80 -1.62 -1.41 32.04
CA GLU A 80 -1.59 -2.30 33.21
C GLU A 80 -2.17 -3.66 32.84
N GLN A 81 -1.57 -4.73 33.36
CA GLN A 81 -2.07 -6.08 33.16
C GLN A 81 -3.18 -6.40 34.19
N LYS A 82 -4.39 -6.70 33.70
CA LYS A 82 -5.54 -7.05 34.55
C LYS A 82 -6.18 -8.36 34.11
N THR A 83 -6.71 -9.11 35.06
CA THR A 83 -7.50 -10.31 34.76
C THR A 83 -8.94 -9.93 34.49
N VAL A 84 -9.44 -10.31 33.31
CA VAL A 84 -10.78 -9.99 32.81
C VAL A 84 -11.45 -11.28 32.35
N TYR A 85 -12.77 -11.34 32.50
CA TYR A 85 -13.59 -12.42 31.98
C TYR A 85 -14.05 -12.05 30.58
N SER A 86 -13.53 -12.74 29.57
CA SER A 86 -13.86 -12.50 28.16
C SER A 86 -13.97 -13.82 27.42
N THR A 87 -14.95 -13.89 26.52
CA THR A 87 -15.12 -14.98 25.56
C THR A 87 -14.21 -14.82 24.34
N GLN A 88 -13.59 -13.66 24.17
CA GLN A 88 -12.67 -13.41 23.06
C GLN A 88 -11.36 -14.22 23.26
N PRO A 89 -10.82 -14.84 22.20
CA PRO A 89 -9.59 -15.60 22.31
C PRO A 89 -8.42 -14.73 22.77
N VAL A 90 -7.51 -15.32 23.55
CA VAL A 90 -6.33 -14.63 24.11
C VAL A 90 -5.47 -14.02 23.00
N GLU A 91 -5.45 -14.66 21.83
CA GLU A 91 -4.69 -14.23 20.66
C GLU A 91 -5.13 -12.89 20.08
N SER A 92 -6.38 -12.46 20.34
CA SER A 92 -6.85 -11.14 19.94
C SER A 92 -6.27 -10.03 20.81
N TYR A 93 -5.84 -10.33 22.03
CA TYR A 93 -5.23 -9.36 22.92
C TYR A 93 -3.73 -9.24 22.66
N ILE A 94 -3.20 -8.07 22.97
CA ILE A 94 -1.76 -7.82 22.83
C ILE A 94 -0.97 -8.65 23.86
N SER A 95 0.25 -8.99 23.48
CA SER A 95 1.23 -9.62 24.37
C SER A 95 2.35 -8.62 24.67
N GLY A 96 3.17 -8.86 25.69
CA GLY A 96 4.22 -7.91 26.11
C GLY A 96 5.24 -7.58 25.00
N ASN A 97 5.38 -8.44 23.98
CA ASN A 97 6.20 -8.19 22.80
C ASN A 97 5.62 -7.16 21.82
N GLU A 98 4.36 -6.76 21.98
CA GLU A 98 3.68 -5.77 21.13
C GLU A 98 3.67 -4.37 21.76
N LEU A 99 4.28 -4.22 22.95
CA LEU A 99 4.60 -2.93 23.53
C LEU A 99 5.66 -2.25 22.66
N GLY A 100 5.48 -0.96 22.39
CA GLY A 100 6.28 -0.18 21.44
C GLY A 100 5.65 -0.03 20.05
N LYS A 101 4.50 -0.64 19.79
CA LYS A 101 3.75 -0.43 18.53
C LYS A 101 2.88 0.82 18.57
N THR A 102 2.64 1.40 17.40
CA THR A 102 1.81 2.59 17.22
C THR A 102 0.31 2.25 17.25
N ALA A 103 -0.49 3.05 17.94
CA ALA A 103 -1.95 2.93 17.93
C ALA A 103 -2.53 3.42 16.59
N VAL A 104 -3.39 2.63 15.95
CA VAL A 104 -4.05 2.98 14.68
C VAL A 104 -5.29 3.84 14.92
N ILE A 105 -5.93 3.68 16.07
CA ILE A 105 -7.14 4.38 16.48
C ILE A 105 -6.95 5.01 17.86
N ASP A 106 -7.81 5.97 18.21
CA ASP A 106 -7.87 6.51 19.57
C ASP A 106 -8.38 5.42 20.53
N ILE A 107 -7.57 5.12 21.57
CA ILE A 107 -7.90 4.16 22.61
C ILE A 107 -8.15 4.94 23.92
N PRO A 108 -9.39 5.00 24.40
CA PRO A 108 -9.69 5.70 25.64
C PRO A 108 -9.14 4.94 26.84
N LYS A 109 -8.99 5.64 27.96
CA LYS A 109 -8.60 5.07 29.24
C LYS A 109 -9.56 3.96 29.68
N GLY A 110 -8.99 2.86 30.19
CA GLY A 110 -9.73 1.72 30.71
C GLY A 110 -10.18 0.71 29.66
N THR A 111 -9.72 0.84 28.42
CA THR A 111 -10.04 -0.09 27.32
C THR A 111 -9.03 -1.24 27.26
N HIS A 112 -9.53 -2.44 26.92
CA HIS A 112 -8.69 -3.61 26.65
C HIS A 112 -7.98 -3.44 25.30
N VAL A 113 -6.66 -3.57 25.28
CA VAL A 113 -5.88 -3.39 24.05
C VAL A 113 -5.92 -4.67 23.22
N VAL A 114 -6.46 -4.55 22.01
CA VAL A 114 -6.60 -5.63 21.02
C VAL A 114 -5.55 -5.41 19.93
N LYS A 115 -5.01 -6.50 19.36
CA LYS A 115 -3.97 -6.44 18.32
C LYS A 115 -4.37 -5.58 17.11
N THR A 116 -5.66 -5.56 16.77
CA THR A 116 -6.20 -4.77 15.64
C THR A 116 -6.14 -3.26 15.90
N MET A 117 -5.99 -2.82 17.15
CA MET A 117 -5.83 -1.41 17.51
C MET A 117 -4.39 -0.94 17.32
N LEU A 118 -3.44 -1.87 17.15
CA LEU A 118 -2.03 -1.58 16.95
C LEU A 118 -1.62 -1.82 15.50
N ALA A 119 -0.65 -1.03 15.04
CA ALA A 119 -0.09 -1.20 13.71
C ALA A 119 0.69 -2.52 13.64
N ARG A 120 0.44 -3.33 12.60
CA ARG A 120 1.16 -4.61 12.39
C ARG A 120 2.64 -4.38 12.16
N ASN A 121 2.96 -3.31 11.43
CA ASN A 121 4.31 -2.80 11.22
C ASN A 121 4.36 -1.38 11.78
N SER A 122 5.50 -0.98 12.36
CA SER A 122 5.75 0.41 12.74
C SER A 122 5.91 1.24 11.47
N VAL A 123 4.80 1.60 10.82
CA VAL A 123 4.82 2.57 9.73
C VAL A 123 4.98 3.93 10.40
N SER A 124 6.10 4.61 10.12
CA SER A 124 6.27 5.99 10.54
C SER A 124 5.12 6.81 9.93
N SER A 125 4.46 7.65 10.72
CA SER A 125 3.34 8.52 10.28
C SER A 125 3.68 9.43 9.09
N VAL A 126 4.97 9.50 8.71
CA VAL A 126 5.52 10.38 7.68
C VAL A 126 5.65 9.67 6.31
N LEU A 127 5.59 8.33 6.28
CA LEU A 127 5.76 7.59 5.04
C LEU A 127 4.53 7.71 4.14
N ARG A 128 4.78 7.90 2.85
CA ARG A 128 3.79 7.97 1.78
C ARG A 128 4.15 6.99 0.70
N GLU A 129 3.14 6.34 0.14
CA GLU A 129 3.31 5.53 -1.07
C GLU A 129 3.27 6.45 -2.29
N VAL A 130 4.32 6.38 -3.10
CA VAL A 130 4.49 7.20 -4.29
C VAL A 130 4.80 6.30 -5.48
N GLU A 131 4.16 6.61 -6.61
CA GLU A 131 4.40 6.00 -7.91
C GLU A 131 5.53 6.74 -8.63
N TYR A 132 6.49 5.98 -9.19
CA TYR A 132 7.55 6.51 -10.04
C TYR A 132 7.57 5.76 -11.37
N ASP A 133 7.49 6.52 -12.46
CA ASP A 133 7.47 6.07 -13.86
C ASP A 133 8.73 6.49 -14.65
N VAL A 134 9.64 7.21 -13.98
CA VAL A 134 10.87 7.81 -14.54
C VAL A 134 12.13 6.97 -14.31
N ILE A 135 12.04 5.86 -13.57
CA ILE A 135 13.21 5.11 -13.13
C ILE A 135 13.44 3.92 -14.06
N HIS A 136 14.69 3.71 -14.50
CA HIS A 136 15.08 2.50 -15.20
C HIS A 136 15.15 1.31 -14.25
N ILE A 137 14.26 0.34 -14.46
CA ILE A 137 14.14 -0.87 -13.65
C ILE A 137 14.84 -2.04 -14.38
N SER A 138 15.75 -2.70 -13.67
CA SER A 138 16.42 -3.90 -14.16
C SER A 138 15.49 -5.12 -14.06
N PRO A 139 15.53 -6.07 -15.02
CA PRO A 139 14.61 -7.22 -15.04
C PRO A 139 14.83 -8.23 -13.89
N ASN A 140 15.95 -8.14 -13.16
CA ASN A 140 16.24 -8.98 -11.99
C ASN A 140 15.56 -8.46 -10.69
N ILE A 141 14.85 -7.34 -10.78
CA ILE A 141 14.18 -6.73 -9.63
C ILE A 141 12.74 -7.23 -9.58
N MET A 142 12.34 -7.71 -8.40
CA MET A 142 11.00 -8.24 -8.12
C MET A 142 10.29 -7.40 -7.06
N VAL A 143 8.98 -7.61 -6.93
CA VAL A 143 8.18 -7.01 -5.85
C VAL A 143 8.73 -7.47 -4.49
N ASN A 144 8.76 -6.56 -3.52
CA ASN A 144 9.33 -6.70 -2.17
C ASN A 144 10.87 -6.73 -2.08
N ASP A 145 11.60 -6.58 -3.19
CA ASP A 145 13.04 -6.35 -3.12
C ASP A 145 13.37 -5.00 -2.49
N TYR A 146 14.53 -4.93 -1.84
CA TYR A 146 15.11 -3.69 -1.36
C TYR A 146 16.09 -3.13 -2.39
N VAL A 147 15.98 -1.84 -2.67
CA VAL A 147 16.75 -1.16 -3.72
C VAL A 147 17.25 0.21 -3.27
N ASP A 148 18.37 0.64 -3.85
CA ASP A 148 18.78 2.05 -3.88
C ASP A 148 18.30 2.68 -5.19
N VAL A 149 17.84 3.92 -5.13
CA VAL A 149 17.61 4.77 -6.32
C VAL A 149 18.85 5.61 -6.54
N ARG A 150 19.41 5.54 -7.74
CA ARG A 150 20.63 6.25 -8.12
C ARG A 150 20.42 7.11 -9.35
N ILE A 151 21.12 8.22 -9.40
CA ILE A 151 21.23 9.08 -10.58
C ILE A 151 22.63 8.93 -11.15
N ILE A 152 22.71 8.72 -12.47
CA ILE A 152 23.97 8.78 -13.22
C ILE A 152 23.89 9.92 -14.23
N TYR A 153 24.92 10.75 -14.23
CA TYR A 153 25.08 11.88 -15.14
C TYR A 153 25.88 11.47 -16.39
N PRO A 154 25.78 12.21 -17.50
CA PRO A 154 26.51 11.91 -18.74
C PRO A 154 28.04 11.96 -18.59
N ASN A 155 28.55 12.67 -17.59
CA ASN A 155 29.97 12.71 -17.24
C ASN A 155 30.46 11.44 -16.50
N GLY A 156 29.56 10.51 -16.18
CA GLY A 156 29.84 9.27 -15.45
C GLY A 156 29.75 9.40 -13.92
N GLU A 157 29.42 10.57 -13.39
CA GLU A 157 29.17 10.73 -11.96
C GLU A 157 27.90 9.97 -11.55
N ASN A 158 27.96 9.36 -10.37
CA ASN A 158 26.92 8.47 -9.89
C ASN A 158 26.65 8.73 -8.41
N PHE A 159 25.41 9.11 -8.11
CA PHE A 159 24.99 9.49 -6.76
C PHE A 159 23.79 8.67 -6.30
N ILE A 160 23.71 8.47 -4.99
CA ILE A 160 22.63 7.74 -4.33
C ILE A 160 21.60 8.76 -3.85
N VAL A 161 20.38 8.68 -4.40
CA VAL A 161 19.27 9.60 -4.11
C VAL A 161 18.45 9.07 -2.94
N LEU A 162 17.98 7.83 -3.06
CA LEU A 162 17.22 7.12 -2.02
C LEU A 162 17.93 5.82 -1.68
N THR A 163 17.97 5.46 -0.40
CA THR A 163 18.62 4.23 0.06
C THR A 163 17.66 3.23 0.67
N LYS A 164 17.95 1.93 0.45
CA LYS A 164 17.28 0.75 1.04
C LYS A 164 15.76 0.86 1.08
N LYS A 165 15.17 1.20 -0.07
CA LYS A 165 13.72 1.30 -0.23
C LYS A 165 13.12 -0.02 -0.64
N SER A 166 12.00 -0.37 -0.02
CA SER A 166 11.22 -1.56 -0.36
C SER A 166 10.29 -1.25 -1.53
N LEU A 167 10.37 -2.06 -2.59
CA LEU A 167 9.42 -2.00 -3.71
C LEU A 167 8.12 -2.70 -3.31
N LYS A 168 7.01 -1.97 -3.34
CA LYS A 168 5.67 -2.50 -2.98
C LYS A 168 4.90 -3.05 -4.15
N GLY A 169 5.12 -2.47 -5.31
CA GLY A 169 4.52 -2.90 -6.55
C GLY A 169 5.46 -2.61 -7.71
N LEU A 170 5.44 -3.51 -8.68
CA LEU A 170 6.10 -3.36 -9.96
C LEU A 170 5.10 -3.87 -10.98
N GLN A 171 4.80 -3.06 -12.00
CA GLN A 171 3.96 -3.52 -13.08
C GLN A 171 4.83 -4.20 -14.15
N PRO A 172 4.54 -5.47 -14.50
CA PRO A 172 5.24 -6.12 -15.60
C PRO A 172 4.99 -5.34 -16.88
N ASP A 173 6.02 -5.21 -17.71
CA ASP A 173 5.97 -4.54 -19.01
C ASP A 173 5.76 -3.01 -19.01
N THR A 174 5.73 -2.36 -17.84
CA THR A 174 5.80 -0.89 -17.73
C THR A 174 6.90 -0.47 -16.75
N PRO A 175 7.54 0.71 -16.96
CA PRO A 175 8.59 1.20 -16.06
C PRO A 175 8.02 1.87 -14.81
N VAL A 176 6.94 1.33 -14.24
CA VAL A 176 6.22 1.91 -13.10
C VAL A 176 6.51 1.12 -11.83
N CYS A 177 6.95 1.81 -10.78
CA CYS A 177 7.19 1.21 -9.47
C CYS A 177 6.57 2.01 -8.33
N TYR A 178 6.19 1.29 -7.27
CA TYR A 178 5.62 1.85 -6.05
C TYR A 178 6.59 1.70 -4.90
N MET A 179 6.87 2.81 -4.21
CA MET A 179 7.84 2.87 -3.11
C MET A 179 7.27 3.68 -1.95
N TRP A 180 7.62 3.30 -0.73
CA TRP A 180 7.33 4.11 0.45
C TRP A 180 8.48 5.07 0.72
N VAL A 181 8.17 6.36 0.73
CA VAL A 181 9.12 7.46 0.88
C VAL A 181 8.61 8.45 1.92
N ASP A 182 9.53 9.12 2.60
CA ASP A 182 9.20 10.25 3.49
C ASP A 182 9.12 11.58 2.71
N GLU A 183 8.75 12.67 3.39
CA GLU A 183 8.64 13.99 2.75
C GLU A 183 9.99 14.54 2.25
N GLU A 184 11.07 14.32 3.00
CA GLU A 184 12.40 14.80 2.62
C GLU A 184 12.90 14.07 1.37
N GLU A 185 12.61 12.78 1.28
CA GLU A 185 12.89 11.89 0.17
C GLU A 185 12.06 12.23 -1.06
N ILE A 186 10.79 12.60 -0.90
CA ILE A 186 9.96 13.12 -1.99
C ILE A 186 10.59 14.39 -2.56
N LEU A 187 11.04 15.33 -1.72
CA LEU A 187 11.69 16.56 -2.18
C LEU A 187 13.02 16.26 -2.88
N ARG A 188 13.84 15.37 -2.30
CA ARG A 188 15.12 14.96 -2.88
C ARG A 188 14.94 14.25 -4.22
N MET A 189 13.96 13.37 -4.31
CA MET A 189 13.61 12.67 -5.54
C MET A 189 13.09 13.64 -6.60
N SER A 190 12.25 14.61 -6.21
CA SER A 190 11.77 15.66 -7.11
C SER A 190 12.91 16.48 -7.70
N ALA A 191 13.90 16.85 -6.89
CA ALA A 191 15.12 17.49 -7.36
C ALA A 191 15.92 16.61 -8.32
N ALA A 192 16.07 15.32 -8.01
CA ALA A 192 16.79 14.37 -8.87
C ALA A 192 16.10 14.17 -10.22
N ILE A 193 14.76 14.19 -10.27
CA ILE A 193 13.99 14.12 -11.52
C ILE A 193 14.23 15.36 -12.38
N VAL A 194 14.22 16.54 -11.78
CA VAL A 194 14.50 17.79 -12.50
C VAL A 194 15.95 17.82 -13.00
N ASP A 195 16.91 17.39 -12.19
CA ASP A 195 18.31 17.25 -12.61
C ASP A 195 18.43 16.28 -13.80
N ALA A 196 17.84 15.09 -13.68
CA ALA A 196 17.91 14.08 -14.75
C ALA A 196 17.25 14.57 -16.05
N GLY A 197 16.14 15.31 -15.97
CA GLY A 197 15.48 15.89 -17.13
C GLY A 197 16.15 17.15 -17.68
N SER A 198 17.03 17.80 -16.91
CA SER A 198 17.75 19.01 -17.34
C SER A 198 19.06 18.69 -18.08
N TYR A 199 19.70 17.57 -17.72
CA TYR A 199 20.95 17.13 -18.32
C TYR A 199 20.71 15.93 -19.24
N GLU A 200 20.75 16.16 -20.54
CA GLU A 200 20.60 15.11 -21.56
C GLU A 200 21.57 13.93 -21.33
N GLY A 201 21.05 12.72 -21.38
CA GLY A 201 21.79 11.48 -21.11
C GLY A 201 21.94 11.13 -19.62
N SER A 202 21.38 11.92 -18.71
CA SER A 202 21.25 11.54 -17.31
C SER A 202 20.08 10.58 -17.13
N ARG A 203 20.23 9.62 -16.21
CA ARG A 203 19.17 8.64 -15.96
C ARG A 203 19.09 8.22 -14.51
N LEU A 204 17.87 7.96 -14.07
CA LEU A 204 17.57 7.36 -12.77
C LEU A 204 17.48 5.84 -12.92
N TYR A 205 18.09 5.08 -12.02
CA TYR A 205 18.06 3.63 -12.07
C TYR A 205 18.10 2.98 -10.69
N LEU A 206 17.62 1.73 -10.62
CA LEU A 206 17.58 0.94 -9.38
C LEU A 206 18.79 0.03 -9.24
N THR A 207 19.29 -0.08 -8.01
CA THR A 207 20.32 -1.06 -7.63
C THR A 207 19.78 -1.95 -6.50
N LYS A 208 19.68 -3.25 -6.74
CA LYS A 208 19.13 -4.24 -5.79
C LYS A 208 20.14 -4.63 -4.72
N TYR A 209 19.67 -4.75 -3.48
CA TYR A 209 20.40 -5.40 -2.39
C TYR A 209 20.33 -6.92 -2.56
N ILE A 210 21.46 -7.60 -2.38
CA ILE A 210 21.52 -9.06 -2.45
C ILE A 210 20.84 -9.62 -1.20
N GLU A 211 21.21 -9.10 -0.04
CA GLU A 211 20.82 -9.64 1.25
C GLU A 211 20.47 -8.49 2.22
N PRO A 212 19.24 -7.94 2.14
CA PRO A 212 18.87 -6.70 2.82
C PRO A 212 18.89 -6.79 4.35
N ASN A 213 18.84 -8.00 4.90
CA ASN A 213 18.88 -8.24 6.36
C ASN A 213 20.27 -8.05 6.97
N ILE A 214 21.33 -8.26 6.19
CA ILE A 214 22.73 -8.17 6.65
C ILE A 214 23.47 -6.98 6.04
N GLN A 215 22.96 -6.44 4.94
CA GLN A 215 23.54 -5.28 4.27
C GLN A 215 23.00 -4.00 4.90
N ASP A 216 23.93 -3.17 5.39
CA ASP A 216 23.65 -1.84 5.89
C ASP A 216 23.18 -0.91 4.76
N GLU A 217 22.47 0.15 5.14
CA GLU A 217 21.99 1.20 4.24
C GLU A 217 23.16 1.96 3.62
N SER A 218 23.07 2.21 2.31
CA SER A 218 24.04 3.07 1.62
C SER A 218 23.90 4.52 2.10
N LEU A 219 25.02 5.23 2.22
CA LEU A 219 24.99 6.66 2.50
C LEU A 219 24.42 7.42 1.28
N VAL A 220 23.42 8.26 1.52
CA VAL A 220 22.88 9.17 0.50
C VAL A 220 23.95 10.19 0.16
N THR A 221 24.36 10.23 -1.11
CA THR A 221 25.42 11.13 -1.60
C THR A 221 24.88 12.23 -2.51
N TYR A 222 23.63 12.13 -2.96
CA TYR A 222 23.01 13.14 -3.80
C TYR A 222 22.59 14.36 -2.96
N VAL A 223 23.05 15.53 -3.40
CA VAL A 223 22.67 16.83 -2.85
C VAL A 223 22.06 17.66 -3.96
N PRO A 224 20.80 18.13 -3.82
CA PRO A 224 20.15 18.98 -4.81
C PRO A 224 20.98 20.22 -5.13
N ASN A 225 21.13 20.54 -6.41
CA ASN A 225 21.78 21.77 -6.82
C ASN A 225 20.89 22.99 -6.52
N ILE A 226 21.51 24.10 -6.11
CA ILE A 226 20.83 25.37 -5.81
C ILE A 226 20.02 25.86 -7.02
N SER A 227 20.57 25.72 -8.23
CA SER A 227 19.87 26.11 -9.46
C SER A 227 18.58 25.34 -9.66
N VAL A 228 18.56 24.05 -9.33
CA VAL A 228 17.38 23.20 -9.44
C VAL A 228 16.36 23.52 -8.35
N LEU A 229 16.81 23.77 -7.12
CA LEU A 229 15.93 24.23 -6.05
C LEU A 229 15.22 25.54 -6.42
N SER A 230 15.97 26.52 -6.95
CA SER A 230 15.39 27.77 -7.45
C SER A 230 14.44 27.54 -8.62
N LEU A 231 14.71 26.57 -9.49
CA LEU A 231 13.83 26.26 -10.62
C LEU A 231 12.50 25.67 -10.15
N ILE A 232 12.54 24.77 -9.16
CA ILE A 232 11.36 24.16 -8.55
C ILE A 232 10.51 25.21 -7.82
N GLU A 233 11.14 26.17 -7.15
CA GLU A 233 10.43 27.28 -6.48
C GLU A 233 9.75 28.23 -7.47
N ASN A 234 10.38 28.48 -8.63
CA ASN A 234 9.88 29.44 -9.62
C ASN A 234 8.84 28.85 -10.58
N ASP A 235 8.96 27.58 -10.95
CA ASP A 235 8.00 26.90 -11.84
C ASP A 235 7.40 25.66 -11.14
N PRO A 236 6.15 25.72 -10.65
CA PRO A 236 5.52 24.60 -9.96
C PRO A 236 5.26 23.39 -10.89
N ASN A 237 5.35 23.55 -12.22
CA ASN A 237 5.11 22.48 -13.18
C ASN A 237 6.41 21.84 -13.72
N ILE A 238 7.58 22.31 -13.29
CA ILE A 238 8.85 21.82 -13.84
C ILE A 238 9.06 20.33 -13.58
N VAL A 239 8.73 19.86 -12.37
CA VAL A 239 8.86 18.46 -11.98
C VAL A 239 8.03 17.57 -12.90
N GLU A 240 6.79 17.97 -13.18
CA GLU A 240 5.88 17.25 -14.08
C GLU A 240 6.42 17.22 -15.52
N ARG A 241 6.95 18.34 -16.03
CA ARG A 241 7.52 18.41 -17.38
C ARG A 241 8.76 17.51 -17.52
N CYS A 242 9.68 17.59 -16.56
CA CYS A 242 10.86 16.73 -16.54
C CYS A 242 10.47 15.26 -16.38
N SER A 243 9.49 14.96 -15.54
CA SER A 243 8.94 13.62 -15.37
C SER A 243 8.39 13.06 -16.69
N GLN A 244 7.57 13.82 -17.40
CA GLN A 244 7.02 13.42 -18.70
C GLN A 244 8.10 13.18 -19.76
N LEU A 245 9.15 14.00 -19.77
CA LEU A 245 10.29 13.82 -20.67
C LEU A 245 11.02 12.52 -20.37
N LEU A 246 11.37 12.31 -19.10
CA LEU A 246 12.12 11.13 -18.68
C LEU A 246 11.30 9.84 -18.82
N ASN A 247 10.00 9.86 -18.52
CA ASN A 247 9.09 8.74 -18.76
C ASN A 247 9.10 8.34 -20.24
N LYS A 248 9.02 9.31 -21.18
CA LYS A 248 9.12 9.01 -22.62
C LYS A 248 10.44 8.32 -22.97
N GLU A 249 11.56 8.76 -22.40
CA GLU A 249 12.87 8.14 -22.62
C GLU A 249 12.92 6.71 -22.08
N VAL A 250 12.44 6.49 -20.86
CA VAL A 250 12.43 5.15 -20.24
C VAL A 250 11.54 4.19 -21.04
N ARG A 251 10.33 4.63 -21.43
CA ARG A 251 9.42 3.83 -22.28
C ARG A 251 10.03 3.51 -23.63
N LYS A 252 10.62 4.50 -24.30
CA LYS A 252 11.34 4.28 -25.57
C LYS A 252 12.45 3.24 -25.42
N ALA A 253 13.29 3.35 -24.38
CA ALA A 253 14.36 2.39 -24.13
C ALA A 253 13.82 0.97 -23.91
N MET A 254 12.67 0.86 -23.25
CA MET A 254 11.98 -0.40 -23.02
C MET A 254 11.38 -0.99 -24.31
N GLU A 255 10.68 -0.17 -25.12
CA GLU A 255 10.11 -0.58 -26.40
C GLU A 255 11.20 -1.05 -27.38
N ASN A 256 12.32 -0.32 -27.45
CA ASN A 256 13.47 -0.72 -28.26
C ASN A 256 14.02 -2.09 -27.84
N ARG A 257 14.06 -2.37 -26.53
CA ARG A 257 14.49 -3.67 -26.00
C ARG A 257 13.47 -4.77 -26.35
N LEU A 258 12.17 -4.49 -26.25
CA LEU A 258 11.11 -5.41 -26.63
C LEU A 258 11.18 -5.75 -28.12
N ALA A 259 11.27 -4.74 -28.99
CA ALA A 259 11.40 -4.91 -30.44
C ALA A 259 12.63 -5.75 -30.82
N LYS A 260 13.76 -5.50 -30.14
CA LYS A 260 14.97 -6.31 -30.33
C LYS A 260 14.79 -7.77 -29.89
N SER A 261 14.03 -8.01 -28.83
CA SER A 261 13.76 -9.38 -28.36
C SER A 261 12.77 -10.14 -29.25
N SER A 262 11.89 -9.43 -29.97
CA SER A 262 10.87 -10.02 -30.84
C SER A 262 11.31 -10.22 -32.29
N ASN A 263 12.60 -10.01 -32.62
CA ASN A 263 13.16 -10.13 -33.97
C ASN A 263 12.42 -9.30 -35.06
N MET A 264 11.76 -8.20 -34.69
CA MET A 264 11.22 -7.24 -35.65
C MET A 264 12.34 -6.40 -36.26
N ASP A 265 12.26 -6.10 -37.56
CA ASP A 265 13.27 -5.33 -38.28
C ASP A 265 13.27 -3.87 -37.83
N VAL A 266 14.24 -3.51 -36.98
CA VAL A 266 14.32 -2.24 -36.23
C VAL A 266 14.90 -1.09 -37.04
N ASN A 267 15.27 -1.30 -38.31
CA ASN A 267 15.88 -0.27 -39.15
C ASN A 267 14.89 0.83 -39.61
N SER A 268 13.59 0.70 -39.27
CA SER A 268 12.53 1.69 -39.50
C SER A 268 11.79 2.10 -38.21
N ILE A 269 12.21 1.58 -37.04
CA ILE A 269 11.58 1.80 -35.72
C ILE A 269 12.68 2.08 -34.68
N SER A 270 13.74 2.80 -35.04
CA SER A 270 14.46 3.55 -34.03
C SER A 270 13.60 4.77 -33.76
N TRP A 271 12.89 4.80 -32.63
CA TRP A 271 12.20 5.99 -32.18
C TRP A 271 13.21 7.10 -31.85
N GLU A 272 14.01 7.59 -32.79
CA GLU A 272 14.93 8.71 -32.55
C GLU A 272 14.10 9.91 -32.07
N ILE A 273 14.58 10.56 -31.00
CA ILE A 273 13.95 11.80 -30.55
C ILE A 273 14.55 12.84 -31.48
N ASP A 274 13.73 13.43 -32.35
CA ASP A 274 14.14 14.62 -33.06
C ASP A 274 14.02 15.78 -32.06
N ASP A 275 15.13 16.12 -31.38
CA ASP A 275 15.20 17.11 -30.30
C ASP A 275 14.84 18.55 -30.75
N THR A 276 14.56 18.75 -32.05
CA THR A 276 14.31 20.07 -32.65
C THR A 276 12.86 20.54 -32.57
N ASN A 277 11.92 19.73 -32.08
CA ASN A 277 10.54 20.15 -31.85
C ASN A 277 10.01 19.60 -30.54
N ILE A 278 10.41 20.20 -29.42
CA ILE A 278 9.48 20.36 -28.30
C ILE A 278 8.44 21.36 -28.80
N PRO A 279 7.18 20.98 -29.10
CA PRO A 279 6.16 22.00 -29.29
C PRO A 279 6.06 22.72 -27.95
N VAL A 280 6.55 23.96 -27.90
CA VAL A 280 6.08 24.92 -26.90
C VAL A 280 4.59 25.05 -27.17
N ILE A 281 3.79 24.22 -26.50
CA ILE A 281 2.35 24.36 -26.50
C ILE A 281 2.11 25.76 -25.93
N PRO A 282 1.52 26.69 -26.69
CA PRO A 282 1.25 28.01 -26.17
C PRO A 282 0.39 27.83 -24.93
N SER A 283 0.75 28.50 -23.84
CA SER A 283 -0.09 28.59 -22.64
C SER A 283 -1.53 28.80 -23.09
N ILE A 284 -2.43 27.90 -22.70
CA ILE A 284 -3.87 28.05 -22.95
C ILE A 284 -4.29 29.32 -22.22
N GLN A 285 -4.27 30.45 -22.91
CA GLN A 285 -4.94 31.65 -22.45
C GLN A 285 -6.42 31.35 -22.49
N SER A 286 -7.00 31.20 -21.30
CA SER A 286 -8.44 31.18 -21.09
C SER A 286 -9.06 32.35 -21.84
N LYS A 287 -9.72 32.07 -22.97
CA LYS A 287 -10.64 33.01 -23.61
C LYS A 287 -11.82 33.19 -22.66
N ARG A 288 -11.76 34.21 -21.81
CA ARG A 288 -12.96 34.84 -21.26
C ARG A 288 -13.50 35.77 -22.32
N SER A 289 -14.65 35.40 -22.89
CA SER A 289 -15.52 36.31 -23.63
C SER A 289 -15.93 37.46 -22.70
N GLY A 290 -15.73 38.69 -23.15
CA GLY A 290 -16.12 39.92 -22.46
C GLY A 290 -15.86 41.12 -23.37
N ASP A 291 -16.93 41.88 -23.60
CA ASP A 291 -17.08 42.92 -24.62
C ASP A 291 -16.15 44.15 -24.53
N ASP A 292 -15.90 44.68 -25.72
CA ASP A 292 -15.82 46.10 -26.14
C ASP A 292 -14.61 47.02 -25.79
N CYS A 293 -14.30 47.78 -26.84
CA CYS A 293 -13.62 49.08 -26.96
C CYS A 293 -12.09 49.15 -27.09
N GLY A 294 -11.65 49.75 -28.21
CA GLY A 294 -10.46 50.62 -28.23
C GLY A 294 -9.46 50.35 -29.35
N ASN A 295 -9.75 50.86 -30.55
CA ASN A 295 -8.85 50.86 -31.70
C ASN A 295 -7.71 51.90 -31.49
N ILE A 296 -6.44 51.50 -31.44
CA ILE A 296 -5.31 52.41 -31.67
C ILE A 296 -4.28 51.70 -32.56
N ASN A 297 -4.06 52.29 -33.72
CA ASN A 297 -3.14 51.86 -34.76
C ASN A 297 -2.00 52.88 -34.83
N ILE A 298 -0.75 52.48 -34.62
CA ILE A 298 0.42 53.29 -34.98
C ILE A 298 1.56 52.38 -35.45
N ASN A 299 1.76 52.35 -36.76
CA ASN A 299 3.07 52.15 -37.38
C ASN A 299 3.79 53.50 -37.43
N GLN A 300 4.98 53.58 -36.83
CA GLN A 300 6.12 54.49 -37.10
C GLN A 300 7.05 54.38 -35.88
N ALA A 301 8.38 54.39 -35.93
CA ALA A 301 9.40 54.32 -36.96
C ALA A 301 10.74 54.44 -36.20
N ASN A 302 11.83 54.12 -36.90
CA ASN A 302 13.20 54.60 -36.67
C ASN A 302 14.09 53.92 -35.61
N ALA A 303 14.96 53.05 -36.13
CA ALA A 303 16.40 53.26 -36.23
C ALA A 303 17.08 54.13 -35.15
N ILE A 304 17.97 53.52 -34.38
CA ILE A 304 19.30 54.06 -34.08
C ILE A 304 20.31 52.91 -34.16
N GLU A 305 21.33 53.16 -34.98
CA GLU A 305 22.50 52.36 -35.31
C GLU A 305 23.72 52.94 -34.57
N SER A 306 24.63 52.08 -34.10
CA SER A 306 26.09 52.33 -33.95
C SER A 306 26.69 51.10 -33.24
N GLU A 307 27.28 50.15 -33.97
CA GLU A 307 28.69 50.09 -34.38
C GLU A 307 29.67 49.77 -33.24
N ILE A 308 30.26 48.56 -33.25
CA ILE A 308 31.70 48.33 -33.14
C ILE A 308 32.08 47.14 -34.04
N GLU A 309 32.84 47.42 -35.10
CA GLU A 309 33.55 46.47 -35.96
C GLU A 309 34.85 45.96 -35.30
N LYS A 310 35.28 44.73 -35.65
CA LYS A 310 36.58 44.39 -36.27
C LYS A 310 36.74 42.89 -36.51
N ASP A 311 36.78 42.50 -37.79
CA ASP A 311 37.93 41.92 -38.55
C ASP A 311 38.03 40.39 -38.38
N GLY A 312 37.70 39.54 -39.36
CA GLY A 312 38.35 39.30 -40.67
C GLY A 312 38.87 37.84 -40.63
N ASN A 313 38.93 36.98 -41.65
CA ASN A 313 38.78 37.00 -43.10
C ASN A 313 38.87 35.50 -43.54
N ASP A 314 38.05 35.01 -44.47
CA ASP A 314 38.49 34.40 -45.75
C ASP A 314 37.38 33.66 -46.52
N LYS A 315 37.49 33.76 -47.84
CA LYS A 315 36.56 33.37 -48.92
C LYS A 315 36.86 31.98 -49.49
N ASN A 316 35.88 31.43 -50.22
CA ASN A 316 35.93 30.91 -51.61
C ASN A 316 34.70 29.97 -51.80
N ASP A 317 33.73 30.33 -52.66
CA ASP A 317 33.58 29.92 -54.09
C ASP A 317 33.18 28.44 -54.22
N GLU A 318 32.28 27.93 -55.07
CA GLU A 318 31.36 28.41 -56.12
C GLU A 318 30.61 27.14 -56.61
N ASN A 319 29.39 27.29 -57.15
CA ASN A 319 28.70 26.44 -58.17
C ASN A 319 28.27 25.00 -57.74
N ASP A 320 27.21 24.35 -58.21
CA ASP A 320 26.50 24.38 -59.51
C ASP A 320 25.07 23.78 -59.37
N GLU A 321 24.27 24.04 -60.41
CA GLU A 321 22.91 23.58 -60.71
C GLU A 321 22.78 22.04 -60.86
N ASP A 322 21.58 21.45 -60.67
CA ASP A 322 20.73 20.96 -61.77
C ASP A 322 19.46 20.23 -61.27
N LYS A 323 18.50 20.13 -62.19
CA LYS A 323 17.07 19.87 -62.14
C LYS A 323 16.70 18.39 -62.01
N GLY A 324 15.44 18.14 -61.64
CA GLY A 324 14.81 16.84 -61.85
C GLY A 324 13.35 16.79 -61.38
N LEU A 325 12.45 17.28 -62.23
CA LEU A 325 11.00 17.12 -62.12
C LEU A 325 10.61 15.73 -62.69
N ASP A 326 9.82 14.91 -62.00
CA ASP A 326 8.89 14.02 -62.68
C ASP A 326 7.59 13.78 -61.88
N THR A 327 6.52 13.73 -62.65
CA THR A 327 5.11 13.75 -62.33
C THR A 327 4.48 12.41 -62.72
N GLY A 328 3.58 11.83 -61.93
CA GLY A 328 2.92 10.58 -62.38
C GLY A 328 1.88 9.94 -61.48
N LYS A 329 0.71 10.59 -61.40
CA LYS A 329 -0.67 10.12 -61.12
C LYS A 329 -1.01 8.60 -61.06
N ASN A 330 -2.04 8.35 -60.22
CA ASN A 330 -3.20 7.43 -60.36
C ASN A 330 -2.98 5.92 -60.05
N ASN A 331 -3.84 5.16 -59.34
CA ASN A 331 -5.29 5.16 -59.16
C ASN A 331 -5.73 4.46 -57.85
N ASN A 332 -6.95 4.78 -57.41
CA ASN A 332 -7.75 4.11 -56.38
C ASN A 332 -8.07 2.66 -56.72
N GLU A 333 -8.24 1.81 -55.70
CA GLU A 333 -9.43 0.94 -55.57
C GLU A 333 -9.65 0.48 -54.12
N ASP A 334 -10.94 0.36 -53.81
CA ASP A 334 -11.61 0.24 -52.51
C ASP A 334 -11.72 -1.21 -52.01
N LYS A 335 -12.00 -1.32 -50.70
CA LYS A 335 -12.88 -2.30 -50.00
C LYS A 335 -12.33 -3.61 -49.39
N ASP A 336 -12.55 -3.64 -48.07
CA ASP A 336 -13.36 -4.59 -47.29
C ASP A 336 -12.68 -5.57 -46.31
N ASN A 337 -12.99 -5.30 -45.02
CA ASN A 337 -13.41 -6.22 -43.95
C ASN A 337 -12.41 -7.22 -43.34
N LYS A 338 -12.03 -7.01 -42.07
CA LYS A 338 -12.68 -7.60 -40.86
C LYS A 338 -11.81 -7.41 -39.60
N THR A 339 -12.50 -7.05 -38.50
CA THR A 339 -12.36 -7.54 -37.10
C THR A 339 -11.01 -8.12 -36.66
N ASP A 340 -10.41 -7.60 -35.58
CA ASP A 340 -10.78 -8.01 -34.22
C ASP A 340 -10.18 -7.10 -33.13
N LYS A 341 -11.00 -6.88 -32.10
CA LYS A 341 -10.65 -6.23 -30.84
C LYS A 341 -9.69 -7.12 -30.07
N ASN A 342 -8.52 -6.60 -29.68
CA ASN A 342 -7.76 -7.16 -28.57
C ASN A 342 -7.68 -6.10 -27.46
N ASN A 343 -8.60 -6.27 -26.52
CA ASN A 343 -8.60 -5.60 -25.22
C ASN A 343 -7.52 -6.31 -24.39
N ILE A 344 -6.35 -5.68 -24.21
CA ILE A 344 -5.32 -6.18 -23.30
C ILE A 344 -5.61 -5.51 -21.95
N GLU A 345 -6.30 -6.22 -21.07
CA GLU A 345 -6.38 -5.85 -19.66
C GLU A 345 -4.99 -6.10 -19.06
N SER A 346 -4.25 -5.03 -18.78
CA SER A 346 -2.99 -5.08 -18.05
C SER A 346 -3.28 -5.34 -16.57
N GLU A 347 -2.93 -6.52 -16.09
CA GLU A 347 -3.14 -6.95 -14.71
C GLU A 347 -2.15 -6.23 -13.77
N VAL A 348 -2.68 -5.43 -12.84
CA VAL A 348 -1.89 -4.79 -11.77
C VAL A 348 -1.88 -5.74 -10.56
N ILE A 349 -0.69 -6.19 -10.15
CA ILE A 349 -0.54 -7.20 -9.08
C ILE A 349 -0.30 -6.51 -7.74
N PHE A 350 -1.28 -6.59 -6.84
CA PHE A 350 -1.16 -6.17 -5.43
C PHE A 350 -1.20 -7.40 -4.52
N PRO A 351 -0.06 -7.86 -3.96
CA PRO A 351 -0.01 -9.10 -3.18
C PRO A 351 -0.77 -9.05 -1.84
N GLU A 352 -1.24 -7.89 -1.39
CA GLU A 352 -2.03 -7.75 -0.14
C GLU A 352 -3.55 -7.90 -0.33
N LEU A 353 -4.05 -7.92 -1.57
CA LEU A 353 -5.45 -8.13 -1.88
C LEU A 353 -5.55 -9.41 -2.70
N GLY A 354 -5.95 -10.50 -2.03
CA GLY A 354 -6.11 -11.81 -2.66
C GLY A 354 -6.95 -11.73 -3.94
N THR A 355 -6.61 -12.56 -4.92
CA THR A 355 -7.33 -12.67 -6.19
C THR A 355 -8.74 -13.19 -5.91
N THR A 356 -9.78 -12.42 -6.26
CA THR A 356 -11.12 -12.97 -6.36
C THR A 356 -11.24 -13.65 -7.70
N ASP A 357 -11.05 -14.97 -7.73
CA ASP A 357 -11.28 -15.80 -8.91
C ASP A 357 -12.77 -15.71 -9.31
N THR A 358 -13.08 -14.94 -10.35
CA THR A 358 -14.36 -15.05 -11.06
C THR A 358 -14.14 -15.81 -12.36
N ASN A 359 -14.25 -17.14 -12.29
CA ASN A 359 -14.58 -17.97 -13.45
C ASN A 359 -15.27 -19.26 -13.00
N TYR A 360 -16.58 -19.13 -12.71
CA TYR A 360 -17.49 -20.28 -12.68
C TYR A 360 -17.84 -20.62 -14.13
N ASN A 361 -17.15 -21.61 -14.71
CA ASN A 361 -17.68 -22.34 -15.86
C ASN A 361 -18.06 -23.76 -15.41
N ASN A 362 -19.36 -24.00 -15.47
CA ASN A 362 -20.01 -25.29 -15.42
C ASN A 362 -19.36 -26.26 -16.41
N ASP A 363 -18.93 -27.42 -15.94
CA ASP A 363 -19.10 -28.69 -16.64
C ASP A 363 -18.68 -29.84 -15.71
N TYR A 364 -19.63 -30.37 -14.94
CA TYR A 364 -19.50 -31.70 -14.34
C TYR A 364 -20.67 -32.56 -14.77
N ILE A 365 -20.38 -33.40 -15.77
CA ILE A 365 -21.20 -34.50 -16.25
C ILE A 365 -21.18 -35.61 -15.18
N PHE A 366 -22.37 -35.99 -14.71
CA PHE A 366 -22.59 -37.17 -13.88
C PHE A 366 -22.21 -38.45 -14.64
N ALA A 367 -21.41 -39.30 -14.02
CA ALA A 367 -21.32 -40.72 -14.38
C ALA A 367 -21.61 -41.57 -13.14
N THR A 368 -22.72 -42.29 -13.21
CA THR A 368 -23.22 -43.30 -12.28
C THR A 368 -22.58 -44.67 -12.55
N GLU A 369 -22.39 -45.40 -11.46
CA GLU A 369 -22.28 -46.86 -11.33
C GLU A 369 -21.03 -47.60 -11.86
N GLY A 370 -20.47 -48.41 -10.95
CA GLY A 370 -19.38 -49.36 -11.11
C GLY A 370 -19.02 -49.95 -9.75
#